data_AF-A0A930ZH79-F1
#
_entry.id   AF-A0A930ZH79-F1
#
_cell.length_a   1.000
_cell.length_b   1.000
_cell.length_c   1.000
_cell.angle_alpha   90.00
_cell.angle_beta   90.00
_cell.angle_gamma   90.00
#
_symmetry.space_group_name_H-M   'P 1'
#
loop_
_entity.id
_entity.type
_entity.pdbx_description
1 polymer ?
#
loop_
_entity_poly.entity_id
_entity_poly.type
_entity_poly.pdbx_seq_one_letter_code
_entity_poly.pdbx_strand_id
1 'polypeptide(L)' 'MQGIHLKLITAGDSDVFQERLNRFVESLPEEALILDIKFSTASSGSQTTYSALVQYKAVEEWN' A
#
# COMPACT_ATOMS: atom_id res chain seq x y z
N MET A 1 -16.20 -3.25 12.05
CA MET A 1 -15.08 -2.71 11.25
C MET A 1 -13.81 -2.51 12.08
N GLN A 2 -13.60 -3.26 13.17
CA GLN A 2 -12.35 -3.19 13.94
C GLN A 2 -11.28 -4.03 13.22
N GLY A 3 -10.06 -3.51 13.11
CA GLY A 3 -8.90 -4.20 12.52
C GLY A 3 -8.60 -3.91 11.04
N ILE A 4 -9.32 -3.00 10.36
CA ILE A 4 -8.95 -2.58 9.00
C ILE A 4 -8.00 -1.37 9.09
N HIS A 5 -6.86 -1.49 8.43
CA HIS A 5 -5.83 -0.46 8.31
C HIS A 5 -5.71 0.00 6.86
N LEU A 6 -5.33 1.27 6.69
CA LEU A 6 -5.12 1.89 5.40
C LEU A 6 -3.71 2.47 5.34
N LYS A 7 -2.99 2.19 4.25
CA LYS A 7 -1.68 2.77 3.96
C LYS A 7 -1.71 3.40 2.58
N LEU A 8 -1.44 4.71 2.52
CA LEU A 8 -1.19 5.40 1.27
C LEU A 8 0.31 5.43 0.98
N ILE A 9 0.69 5.01 -0.22
CA ILE A 9 2.06 5.04 -0.74
C ILE A 9 2.05 5.89 -1.99
N THR A 10 2.97 6.86 -2.08
CA THR A 10 3.11 7.72 -3.25
C THR A 10 4.58 7.91 -3.65
N ALA A 11 4.83 8.09 -4.94
CA ALA A 11 6.12 8.55 -5.45
C ALA A 11 5.96 9.21 -6.83
N GLY A 12 6.91 10.07 -7.20
CA GLY A 12 6.98 10.72 -8.51
C GLY A 12 7.71 9.92 -9.59
N ASP A 13 8.23 8.76 -9.21
CA ASP A 13 9.02 7.86 -10.06
C ASP A 13 8.47 6.43 -9.88
N SER A 14 8.39 5.68 -10.99
CA SER A 14 7.77 4.34 -10.99
C SER A 14 8.59 3.31 -10.23
N ASP A 15 9.92 3.38 -10.32
CA ASP A 15 10.81 2.41 -9.69
C ASP A 15 10.83 2.64 -8.19
N VAL A 16 10.91 3.92 -7.77
CA VAL A 16 10.81 4.30 -6.36
C VAL A 16 9.43 3.95 -5.79
N PHE A 17 8.35 4.10 -6.57
CA PHE A 17 7.01 3.70 -6.15
C PHE A 17 6.95 2.19 -5.88
N GLN A 18 7.45 1.38 -6.81
CA GLN A 18 7.49 -0.07 -6.70
C GLN A 18 8.31 -0.53 -5.48
N GLU A 19 9.50 0.03 -5.29
CA GLU A 19 10.36 -0.29 -4.15
C GLU A 19 9.64 -0.01 -2.81
N ARG A 20 8.99 1.15 -2.69
CA ARG A 20 8.24 1.54 -1.49
C ARG A 20 7.05 0.64 -1.23
N LEU A 21 6.33 0.24 -2.28
CA LEU A 21 5.21 -0.69 -2.17
C LEU A 21 5.68 -2.07 -1.70
N ASN A 22 6.72 -2.61 -2.34
CA ASN A 22 7.29 -3.90 -1.98
C ASN A 22 7.78 -3.90 -0.53
N ARG A 23 8.55 -2.89 -0.14
CA ARG A 23 9.03 -2.74 1.25
C ARG A 23 7.89 -2.68 2.26
N PHE A 24 6.79 -2.00 1.92
CA PHE A 24 5.62 -1.97 2.79
C PHE A 24 4.99 -3.36 2.92
N VAL A 25 4.75 -4.05 1.82
CA VAL A 25 4.18 -5.40 1.83
C VAL A 25 5.07 -6.38 2.61
N GLU A 26 6.39 -6.32 2.41
CA GLU A 26 7.37 -7.13 3.14
C GLU A 26 7.43 -6.81 4.63
N SER A 27 7.10 -5.56 5.02
CA SER A 27 7.07 -5.15 6.43
C SER A 27 5.80 -5.58 7.17
N LEU A 28 4.80 -6.10 6.46
CA LEU A 28 3.58 -6.57 7.09
C LEU A 28 3.86 -7.85 7.90
N PRO A 29 3.18 -8.03 9.04
CA PRO A 29 3.18 -9.30 9.76
C PRO A 29 2.76 -10.46 8.84
N GLU A 30 3.24 -11.67 9.12
CA GLU A 30 2.98 -12.86 8.29
C GLU A 30 1.47 -13.17 8.23
N GLU A 31 0.78 -12.92 9.33
CA GLU A 31 -0.67 -13.08 9.52
C GLU A 31 -1.49 -11.90 8.98
N ALA A 32 -0.85 -10.87 8.42
CA ALA A 32 -1.56 -9.75 7.83
C ALA A 32 -2.18 -10.12 6.49
N LEU A 33 -3.44 -9.74 6.31
CA LEU A 33 -4.22 -10.03 5.11
C LEU A 33 -4.47 -8.73 4.35
N ILE A 34 -3.90 -8.61 3.15
CA ILE A 34 -4.20 -7.51 2.23
C ILE A 34 -5.60 -7.74 1.66
N LEU A 35 -6.49 -6.77 1.87
CA LEU A 35 -7.89 -6.86 1.47
C LEU A 35 -8.13 -6.23 0.10
N ASP A 36 -7.48 -5.10 -0.18
CA ASP A 36 -7.60 -4.37 -1.44
C ASP A 36 -6.34 -3.51 -1.67
N ILE A 37 -6.01 -3.27 -2.94
CA ILE A 37 -5.03 -2.26 -3.33
C ILE A 37 -5.62 -1.45 -4.49
N LYS A 38 -5.85 -0.15 -4.22
CA LYS A 38 -6.33 0.78 -5.23
C LYS A 38 -5.16 1.61 -5.77
N PHE A 39 -4.88 1.46 -7.05
CA PHE A 39 -3.87 2.24 -7.74
C PHE A 39 -4.47 3.49 -8.38
N SER A 40 -3.71 4.57 -8.35
CA SER A 40 -4.04 5.79 -9.06
C SER A 40 -2.77 6.44 -9.58
N THR A 41 -2.87 7.06 -10.74
CA THR A 41 -1.84 7.96 -11.27
C THR A 41 -2.45 9.35 -11.46
N ALA A 42 -1.64 10.37 -11.19
CA ALA A 42 -2.01 11.75 -11.44
C ALA A 42 -0.84 12.45 -12.12
N SER A 43 -1.11 13.09 -13.25
CA SER A 43 -0.11 13.86 -13.99
C SER A 43 -0.37 15.36 -13.80
N SER A 44 0.69 16.10 -13.47
CA SER A 44 0.68 17.56 -13.37
C SER A 44 1.87 18.10 -14.15
N GLY A 45 1.61 18.71 -15.31
CA GLY A 45 2.66 19.12 -16.23
C GLY A 45 3.50 17.93 -16.70
N SER A 46 4.82 17.98 -16.47
CA SER A 46 5.76 16.92 -16.79
C SER A 46 5.98 15.90 -15.67
N GLN A 47 5.30 16.06 -14.52
CA GLN A 47 5.45 15.16 -13.38
C GLN A 47 4.28 14.19 -13.31
N THR A 48 4.58 12.91 -13.09
CA THR A 48 3.59 11.87 -12.80
C THR A 48 3.76 11.41 -11.37
N THR A 49 2.67 11.41 -10.60
CA THR A 49 2.62 10.82 -9.27
C THR A 49 1.89 9.49 -9.34
N TYR A 50 2.55 8.46 -8.84
CA TYR A 50 1.99 7.12 -8.64
C TYR A 50 1.50 7.00 -7.21
N SER A 51 0.35 6.36 -7.01
CA SER A 51 -0.27 6.17 -5.70
C SER A 51 -0.86 4.77 -5.58
N ALA A 52 -0.70 4.16 -4.40
CA ALA A 52 -1.41 2.97 -3.98
C ALA A 52 -2.05 3.22 -2.61
N LEU A 53 -3.36 3.01 -2.51
CA LEU A 53 -4.05 2.89 -1.23
C LEU A 53 -4.21 1.40 -0.93
N VAL A 54 -3.42 0.91 0.03
CA VAL A 54 -3.46 -0.47 0.49
C VAL A 54 -4.38 -0.57 1.69
N GLN A 55 -5.38 -1.44 1.61
CA GLN A 55 -6.24 -1.82 2.70
C GLN A 55 -5.83 -3.20 3.21
N TYR A 56 -5.52 -3.31 4.49
CA TYR A 56 -5.06 -4.57 5.09
C TYR A 56 -5.64 -4.76 6.49
N LYS A 57 -5.60 -5.99 6.99
CA LYS A 57 -6.03 -6.34 8.35
C LYS A 57 -4.98 -7.23 9.00
N ALA A 58 -4.61 -6.93 10.24
CA ALA A 58 -3.88 -7.89 11.07
C ALA A 58 -4.88 -8.93 11.59
N VAL A 59 -4.59 -10.21 11.39
CA VAL A 59 -5.41 -11.30 11.94
C VAL A 59 -4.83 -11.65 13.30
N GLU A 60 -5.57 -11.44 14.39
CA GLU A 60 -5.20 -12.02 15.68
C GLU A 60 -5.43 -13.54 15.60
N GLU A 61 -4.41 -14.33 15.94
CA GLU A 61 -4.56 -15.79 16.10
C GLU A 61 -5.69 -16.06 17.12
N TRP A 62 -6.63 -16.93 16.73
CA TRP A 62 -7.63 -17.43 17.67
C TRP A 62 -6.93 -18.31 18.71
N ASN A 63 -6.75 -17.76 19.92
CA ASN A 63 -6.39 -18.52 21.13
C ASN A 63 -7.57 -19.37 21.61
#